data_AF-A0A7V0WMH8-F1
#
_entry.id   AF-A0A7V0WMH8-F1
#
_cell.length_a   1.000
_cell.length_b   1.000
_cell.length_c   1.000
_cell.angle_alpha   90.00
_cell.angle_beta   90.00
_cell.angle_gamma   90.00
#
_symmetry.space_group_name_H-M   'P 1'
#
loop_
_entity.id
_entity.type
_entity.pdbx_description
1 polymer ?
#
loop_
_entity_poly.entity_id
_entity_poly.type
_entity_poly.pdbx_seq_one_letter_code
_entity_poly.pdbx_strand_id
1 'polypeptide(L)'
;KRVAKMGKALLVFHAPRDRVVGIENAAAIFQAARHPKSFISLDDADHLLSRRSDAVYVADVLKAWASRFISKEERAPALPYPGPEGQVSVAETGQGKFQAEIVSHTHRLLADEPVSYGGLDTGPSPYDLLSAALGTCTTMTLRMYAERKNLDLDRVIVHVRHGKVHAEDCAECGEGREGRVDRFQRELVLEGNLDETARVRLSEIADRCPVHRTLEQSSVVVTTLRDDA
;
A
#
# COMPACT_ATOMS: atom_id res chain seq x y z
N LYS A 1 -30.93 27.17 -18.24
CA LYS A 1 -31.46 26.15 -19.18
C LYS A 1 -30.51 24.98 -19.47
N ARG A 2 -29.16 25.13 -19.43
CA ARG A 2 -28.22 24.02 -19.71
C ARG A 2 -28.13 22.98 -18.57
N VAL A 3 -28.14 23.41 -17.31
CA VAL A 3 -27.99 22.52 -16.13
C VAL A 3 -29.09 21.45 -16.05
N ALA A 4 -30.36 21.82 -16.26
CA ALA A 4 -31.49 20.89 -16.23
C ALA A 4 -31.40 19.73 -17.24
N LYS A 5 -30.63 19.91 -18.33
CA LYS A 5 -30.49 18.95 -19.43
C LYS A 5 -29.19 18.13 -19.33
N MET A 6 -28.38 18.31 -18.28
CA MET A 6 -27.08 17.64 -18.18
C MET A 6 -27.20 16.11 -18.04
N GLY A 7 -28.28 15.60 -17.44
CA GLY A 7 -28.44 14.15 -17.23
C GLY A 7 -27.35 13.54 -16.33
N LYS A 8 -26.75 14.34 -15.45
CA LYS A 8 -25.69 13.93 -14.52
C LYS A 8 -26.10 14.24 -13.07
N ALA A 9 -25.55 13.46 -12.14
CA ALA A 9 -25.62 13.79 -10.72
C ALA A 9 -24.88 15.12 -10.46
N LEU A 10 -25.42 15.98 -9.59
CA LEU A 10 -24.84 17.28 -9.30
C LEU A 10 -24.54 17.46 -7.81
N LEU A 11 -23.32 17.89 -7.49
CA LEU A 11 -22.93 18.34 -6.16
C LEU A 11 -22.50 19.81 -6.25
N VAL A 12 -23.06 20.65 -5.38
CA VAL A 12 -22.72 22.07 -5.28
C VAL A 12 -22.13 22.33 -3.90
N PHE A 13 -20.92 22.89 -3.86
CA PHE A 13 -20.31 23.43 -2.65
C PHE A 13 -20.35 24.95 -2.73
N HIS A 14 -20.78 25.63 -1.67
CA HIS A 14 -20.74 27.10 -1.63
C HIS A 14 -20.64 27.64 -0.21
N ALA A 15 -19.80 28.65 0.01
CA ALA A 15 -19.72 29.37 1.27
C ALA A 15 -20.78 30.49 1.29
N PRO A 16 -21.70 30.55 2.28
CA PRO A 16 -22.69 31.63 2.37
C PRO A 16 -22.07 33.03 2.51
N ARG A 17 -20.80 33.10 2.93
CA ARG A 17 -20.04 34.33 3.16
C ARG A 17 -19.05 34.67 2.04
N ASP A 18 -19.11 33.97 0.91
CA ASP A 18 -18.30 34.27 -0.27
C ASP A 18 -18.55 35.72 -0.73
N ARG A 19 -17.46 36.50 -0.80
CA ARG A 19 -17.49 37.93 -1.17
C ARG A 19 -17.33 38.17 -2.67
N VAL A 20 -16.98 37.13 -3.43
CA VAL A 20 -16.75 37.21 -4.88
C VAL A 20 -18.00 36.77 -5.63
N VAL A 21 -18.62 35.65 -5.20
CA VAL A 21 -19.87 35.14 -5.79
C VAL A 21 -20.88 34.82 -4.70
N GLY A 22 -22.02 35.51 -4.70
CA GLY A 22 -23.07 35.30 -3.70
C GLY A 22 -23.76 33.95 -3.84
N ILE A 23 -24.30 33.46 -2.71
CA ILE A 23 -24.94 32.13 -2.57
C ILE A 23 -26.14 31.93 -3.50
N GLU A 24 -26.80 33.00 -3.92
CA GLU A 24 -27.91 32.98 -4.86
C GLU A 24 -27.54 32.32 -6.20
N ASN A 25 -26.27 32.42 -6.62
CA ASN A 25 -25.78 31.77 -7.85
C ASN A 25 -25.76 30.24 -7.68
N ALA A 26 -25.24 29.76 -6.56
CA ALA A 26 -25.22 28.34 -6.23
C ALA A 26 -26.65 27.80 -6.03
N ALA A 27 -27.52 28.57 -5.41
CA ALA A 27 -28.95 28.24 -5.27
C ALA A 27 -29.65 28.14 -6.63
N ALA A 28 -29.39 29.07 -7.56
CA ALA A 28 -29.95 29.03 -8.91
C ALA A 28 -29.50 27.78 -9.70
N ILE A 29 -28.22 27.40 -9.57
CA ILE A 29 -27.70 26.15 -10.16
C ILE A 29 -28.41 24.93 -9.57
N PHE A 30 -28.50 24.86 -8.24
CA PHE A 30 -29.13 23.75 -7.54
C PHE A 30 -30.62 23.61 -7.87
N GLN A 31 -31.36 24.73 -7.92
CA GLN A 31 -32.77 24.74 -8.31
C GLN A 31 -32.97 24.29 -9.75
N ALA A 32 -32.11 24.74 -10.67
CA ALA A 32 -32.19 24.38 -12.08
C ALA A 32 -31.85 22.90 -12.37
N ALA A 33 -31.12 22.22 -11.48
CA ALA A 33 -30.72 20.83 -11.66
C ALA A 33 -31.83 19.81 -11.35
N ARG A 34 -31.80 18.66 -12.02
CA ARG A 34 -32.64 17.49 -11.71
C ARG A 34 -31.93 16.58 -10.70
N HIS A 35 -32.69 15.74 -9.99
CA HIS A 35 -32.12 14.75 -9.09
C HIS A 35 -31.39 13.63 -9.87
N PRO A 36 -30.34 13.02 -9.28
CA PRO A 36 -29.80 13.27 -7.94
C PRO A 36 -28.95 14.55 -7.85
N LYS A 37 -29.21 15.38 -6.83
CA LYS A 37 -28.50 16.63 -6.57
C LYS A 37 -28.31 16.87 -5.08
N SER A 38 -27.17 17.48 -4.71
CA SER A 38 -26.81 17.80 -3.32
C SER A 38 -26.20 19.20 -3.24
N PHE A 39 -26.39 19.87 -2.10
CA PHE A 39 -25.82 21.18 -1.79
C PHE A 39 -25.15 21.10 -0.43
N ILE A 40 -23.88 21.50 -0.35
CA ILE A 40 -23.08 21.51 0.87
C ILE A 40 -22.62 22.95 1.11
N SER A 41 -22.91 23.44 2.32
CA SER A 41 -22.46 24.76 2.75
C SER A 41 -21.05 24.68 3.31
N LEU A 42 -20.18 25.62 2.91
CA LEU A 42 -18.79 25.70 3.37
C LEU A 42 -18.54 26.76 4.44
N ASP A 43 -19.61 27.20 5.13
CA ASP A 43 -19.56 28.20 6.21
C ASP A 43 -18.75 29.47 5.85
N ASP A 44 -17.57 29.65 6.44
CA ASP A 44 -16.71 30.82 6.28
C ASP A 44 -15.52 30.60 5.33
N ALA A 45 -15.52 29.51 4.56
CA ALA A 45 -14.54 29.27 3.49
C ALA A 45 -14.50 30.44 2.50
N ASP A 46 -13.30 30.77 2.03
CA ASP A 46 -13.14 31.80 1.01
C ASP A 46 -13.37 31.25 -0.40
N HIS A 47 -13.50 32.15 -1.37
CA HIS A 47 -13.85 31.81 -2.75
C HIS A 47 -12.91 30.79 -3.40
N LEU A 48 -11.63 30.81 -3.01
CA LEU A 48 -10.57 29.99 -3.60
C LEU A 48 -10.22 28.75 -2.78
N LEU A 49 -10.90 28.49 -1.66
CA LEU A 49 -10.54 27.45 -0.69
C LEU A 49 -9.06 27.53 -0.29
N SER A 50 -8.56 28.74 -0.01
CA SER A 50 -7.14 29.00 0.24
C SER A 50 -6.64 28.35 1.53
N ARG A 51 -7.53 28.11 2.49
CA ARG A 51 -7.21 27.39 3.73
C ARG A 51 -7.23 25.89 3.48
N ARG A 52 -6.12 25.24 3.84
CA ARG A 52 -5.94 23.78 3.69
C ARG A 52 -7.06 22.98 4.38
N SER A 53 -7.55 23.42 5.53
CA SER A 53 -8.64 22.76 6.26
C SER A 53 -9.91 22.64 5.40
N ASP A 54 -10.25 23.70 4.67
CA ASP A 54 -11.50 23.78 3.91
C ASP A 54 -11.40 22.97 2.62
N ALA A 55 -10.22 22.99 1.99
CA ALA A 55 -9.90 22.14 0.84
C ALA A 55 -9.95 20.64 1.20
N VAL A 56 -9.41 20.25 2.37
CA VAL A 56 -9.47 18.87 2.86
C VAL A 56 -10.92 18.47 3.13
N TYR A 57 -11.71 19.31 3.80
CA TYR A 57 -13.12 19.03 4.06
C TYR A 57 -13.92 18.82 2.75
N VAL A 58 -13.74 19.71 1.76
CA VAL A 58 -14.38 19.57 0.44
C VAL A 58 -13.99 18.25 -0.22
N ALA A 59 -12.70 17.87 -0.16
CA ALA A 59 -12.21 16.63 -0.74
C ALA A 59 -12.83 15.39 -0.08
N ASP A 60 -12.94 15.37 1.25
CA ASP A 60 -13.53 14.26 2.00
C ASP A 60 -15.03 14.08 1.68
N VAL A 61 -15.79 15.19 1.66
CA VAL A 61 -17.21 15.16 1.32
C VAL A 61 -17.41 14.75 -0.15
N LEU A 62 -16.61 15.30 -1.07
CA LEU A 62 -16.66 14.94 -2.49
C LEU A 62 -16.37 13.46 -2.70
N LYS A 63 -15.33 12.92 -2.05
CA LYS A 63 -14.96 11.50 -2.10
C LYS A 63 -16.10 10.60 -1.65
N ALA A 64 -16.71 10.91 -0.50
CA ALA A 64 -17.82 10.14 0.04
C ALA A 64 -19.08 10.24 -0.82
N TRP A 65 -19.37 11.43 -1.37
CA TRP A 65 -20.53 11.63 -2.24
C TRP A 65 -20.37 10.91 -3.59
N ALA A 66 -19.20 11.05 -4.22
CA ALA A 66 -18.90 10.50 -5.54
C ALA A 66 -18.86 8.96 -5.54
N SER A 67 -18.56 8.32 -4.40
CA SER A 67 -18.50 6.85 -4.30
C SER A 67 -19.83 6.16 -4.61
N ARG A 68 -20.95 6.88 -4.61
CA ARG A 68 -22.26 6.36 -5.03
C ARG A 68 -22.42 6.29 -6.56
N PHE A 69 -21.63 7.05 -7.30
CA PHE A 69 -21.79 7.25 -8.75
C PHE A 69 -20.62 6.71 -9.57
N ILE A 70 -19.47 6.50 -8.94
CA ILE A 70 -18.28 5.89 -9.55
C ILE A 70 -18.34 4.40 -9.26
N SER A 71 -18.26 3.55 -10.28
CA SER A 71 -18.23 2.10 -10.06
C SER A 71 -16.95 1.72 -9.31
N LYS A 72 -17.00 0.64 -8.52
CA LYS A 72 -15.80 0.15 -7.82
C LYS A 72 -14.68 -0.24 -8.81
N GLU A 73 -15.06 -0.53 -10.05
CA GLU A 73 -14.18 -0.83 -11.20
C GLU A 73 -13.51 0.43 -11.80
N GLU A 74 -14.07 1.63 -11.61
CA GLU A 74 -13.56 2.90 -12.16
C GLU A 74 -12.60 3.67 -11.22
N ARG A 75 -12.17 3.07 -10.09
CA ARG A 75 -11.20 3.69 -9.18
C ARG A 75 -9.79 3.73 -9.80
N ALA A 76 -9.48 4.87 -10.41
CA ALA A 76 -8.21 5.28 -11.02
C ALA A 76 -7.68 4.32 -12.10
N PRO A 77 -7.04 4.83 -13.17
CA PRO A 77 -6.35 3.96 -14.10
C PRO A 77 -5.36 3.11 -13.29
N ALA A 78 -5.29 1.82 -13.63
CA ALA A 78 -4.11 1.02 -13.38
C ALA A 78 -2.86 1.85 -13.69
N LEU A 79 -1.75 1.61 -12.99
CA LEU A 79 -0.46 1.68 -13.68
C LEU A 79 -0.70 1.20 -15.13
N PRO A 80 -0.24 1.92 -16.17
CA PRO A 80 -0.57 1.61 -17.57
C PRO A 80 -0.23 0.16 -17.99
N TYR A 81 0.40 -0.61 -17.10
CA TYR A 81 0.75 -2.00 -17.23
C TYR A 81 0.40 -2.75 -15.92
N PRO A 82 -0.84 -3.24 -15.71
CA PRO A 82 -0.92 -4.53 -15.03
C PRO A 82 -0.15 -5.49 -15.94
N GLY A 83 1.02 -5.95 -15.50
CA GLY A 83 1.79 -6.95 -16.23
C GLY A 83 0.92 -8.18 -16.50
N PRO A 84 1.30 -9.03 -17.48
CA PRO A 84 0.65 -10.33 -17.69
C PRO A 84 0.42 -11.08 -16.38
N GLU A 85 -0.59 -11.95 -16.34
CA GLU A 85 -0.89 -12.76 -15.17
C GLU A 85 0.37 -13.43 -14.59
N GLY A 86 0.54 -13.33 -13.27
CA GLY A 86 1.73 -13.82 -12.57
C GLY A 86 2.88 -12.82 -12.43
N GLN A 87 2.73 -11.57 -12.89
CA GLN A 87 3.74 -10.53 -12.73
C GLN A 87 3.36 -9.49 -11.65
N VAL A 88 4.39 -8.91 -11.04
CA VAL A 88 4.28 -7.72 -10.19
C VAL A 88 4.80 -6.54 -10.98
N SER A 89 3.98 -5.49 -11.09
CA SER A 89 4.32 -4.26 -11.80
C SER A 89 4.63 -3.16 -10.80
N VAL A 90 5.73 -2.44 -11.01
CA VAL A 90 6.15 -1.34 -10.15
C VAL A 90 6.48 -0.16 -11.04
N ALA A 91 5.95 1.02 -10.71
CA ALA A 91 6.30 2.25 -11.40
C ALA A 91 6.35 3.43 -10.43
N GLU A 92 7.13 4.44 -10.79
CA GLU A 92 7.15 5.72 -10.07
C GLU A 92 5.78 6.41 -10.15
N THR A 93 5.42 7.10 -9.07
CA THR A 93 4.15 7.85 -8.97
C THR A 93 4.26 9.29 -9.48
N GLY A 94 5.49 9.79 -9.63
CA GLY A 94 5.78 11.20 -9.93
C GLY A 94 5.50 12.18 -8.78
N GLN A 95 5.01 11.72 -7.62
CA GLN A 95 4.72 12.59 -6.46
C GLN A 95 5.93 12.82 -5.55
N GLY A 96 6.91 11.92 -5.61
CA GLY A 96 8.13 11.98 -4.81
C GLY A 96 9.29 11.33 -5.54
N LYS A 97 10.51 11.56 -5.04
CA LYS A 97 11.75 11.07 -5.68
C LYS A 97 11.82 9.54 -5.75
N PHE A 98 11.29 8.86 -4.74
CA PHE A 98 11.37 7.40 -4.61
C PHE A 98 10.01 6.72 -4.40
N GLN A 99 8.91 7.48 -4.40
CA GLN A 99 7.59 6.90 -4.20
C GLN A 99 7.17 6.11 -5.44
N ALA A 100 6.96 4.81 -5.25
CA ALA A 100 6.51 3.88 -6.27
C ALA A 100 5.16 3.26 -5.90
N GLU A 101 4.34 3.00 -6.91
CA GLU A 101 3.16 2.16 -6.78
C GLU A 101 3.49 0.74 -7.25
N ILE A 102 3.13 -0.25 -6.43
CA ILE A 102 3.25 -1.68 -6.71
C ILE A 102 1.84 -2.23 -6.97
N VAL A 103 1.68 -2.90 -8.11
CA VAL A 103 0.46 -3.61 -8.49
C VAL A 103 0.75 -5.11 -8.59
N SER A 104 0.02 -5.90 -7.81
CA SER A 104 0.04 -7.37 -7.86
C SER A 104 -1.39 -7.89 -7.92
N HIS A 105 -1.78 -8.46 -9.07
CA HIS A 105 -3.17 -8.81 -9.36
C HIS A 105 -4.11 -7.60 -9.12
N THR A 106 -5.07 -7.70 -8.20
CA THR A 106 -5.99 -6.62 -7.82
C THR A 106 -5.48 -5.78 -6.65
N HIS A 107 -4.33 -6.12 -6.08
CA HIS A 107 -3.75 -5.45 -4.91
C HIS A 107 -2.82 -4.32 -5.34
N ARG A 108 -2.94 -3.21 -4.62
CA ARG A 108 -2.09 -2.03 -4.79
C ARG A 108 -1.43 -1.68 -3.48
N LEU A 109 -0.14 -1.40 -3.54
CA LEU A 109 0.70 -1.04 -2.39
C LEU A 109 1.55 0.17 -2.81
N LEU A 110 1.89 1.02 -1.86
CA LEU A 110 2.95 2.01 -2.06
C LEU A 110 4.26 1.47 -1.49
N ALA A 111 5.36 1.85 -2.11
CA ALA A 111 6.70 1.70 -1.58
C ALA A 111 7.39 3.06 -1.65
N ASP A 112 8.19 3.36 -0.65
CA ASP A 112 8.90 4.63 -0.59
C ASP A 112 10.12 4.52 0.31
N GLU A 113 11.06 5.43 0.11
CA GLU A 113 12.19 5.57 1.02
C GLU A 113 11.83 6.51 2.19
N PRO A 114 12.47 6.36 3.36
CA PRO A 114 12.32 7.32 4.45
C PRO A 114 12.78 8.73 4.04
N VAL A 115 12.29 9.73 4.77
CA VAL A 115 12.70 11.14 4.56
C VAL A 115 14.22 11.33 4.65
N SER A 116 14.90 10.55 5.51
CA SER A 116 16.36 10.60 5.66
C SER A 116 17.14 10.24 4.38
N TYR A 117 16.52 9.48 3.47
CA TYR A 117 17.06 9.13 2.16
C TYR A 117 16.47 9.97 1.02
N GLY A 118 15.56 10.90 1.32
CA GLY A 118 14.92 11.81 0.37
C GLY A 118 13.63 11.28 -0.26
N GLY A 119 13.01 10.25 0.33
CA GLY A 119 11.65 9.83 0.00
C GLY A 119 10.60 10.58 0.82
N LEU A 120 9.33 10.20 0.68
CA LEU A 120 8.21 10.83 1.38
C LEU A 120 7.72 10.02 2.59
N ASP A 121 8.33 8.87 2.87
CA ASP A 121 7.93 7.96 3.96
C ASP A 121 6.43 7.56 3.89
N THR A 122 5.95 7.32 2.67
CA THR A 122 4.54 7.03 2.38
C THR A 122 4.20 5.54 2.27
N GLY A 123 5.22 4.69 2.32
CA GLY A 123 5.12 3.24 2.26
C GLY A 123 6.41 2.58 2.75
N PRO A 124 6.43 1.25 2.89
CA PRO A 124 7.64 0.50 3.25
C PRO A 124 8.77 0.71 2.24
N SER A 125 10.01 0.68 2.73
CA SER A 125 11.19 0.64 1.88
C SER A 125 11.30 -0.69 1.12
N PRO A 126 12.12 -0.79 0.05
CA PRO A 126 12.36 -2.04 -0.65
C PRO A 126 12.84 -3.18 0.28
N TYR A 127 13.68 -2.88 1.27
CA TYR A 127 14.14 -3.88 2.24
C TYR A 127 13.07 -4.25 3.27
N ASP A 128 12.16 -3.33 3.61
CA ASP A 128 10.99 -3.66 4.43
C ASP A 128 10.03 -4.59 3.66
N LEU A 129 9.85 -4.38 2.36
CA LEU A 129 9.06 -5.27 1.52
C LEU A 129 9.68 -6.67 1.42
N LEU A 130 11.00 -6.78 1.28
CA LEU A 130 11.70 -8.06 1.29
C LEU A 130 11.58 -8.76 2.66
N SER A 131 11.72 -8.01 3.74
CA SER A 131 11.54 -8.49 5.11
C SER A 131 10.10 -8.95 5.35
N ALA A 132 9.11 -8.21 4.83
CA ALA A 132 7.70 -8.56 4.89
C ALA A 132 7.40 -9.84 4.08
N ALA A 133 8.03 -10.03 2.92
CA ALA A 133 7.90 -11.26 2.14
C ALA A 133 8.43 -12.47 2.90
N LEU A 134 9.60 -12.35 3.54
CA LEU A 134 10.15 -13.41 4.40
C LEU A 134 9.25 -13.71 5.61
N GLY A 135 8.80 -12.68 6.31
CA GLY A 135 7.90 -12.81 7.46
C GLY A 135 6.58 -13.48 7.09
N THR A 136 5.96 -13.02 6.00
CA THR A 136 4.69 -13.58 5.48
C THR A 136 4.83 -15.04 5.11
N CYS A 137 5.88 -15.40 4.35
CA CYS A 137 6.12 -16.78 3.92
C CYS A 137 6.36 -17.72 5.12
N THR A 138 7.06 -17.22 6.15
CA THR A 138 7.26 -17.93 7.41
C THR A 138 5.94 -18.18 8.13
N THR A 139 5.14 -17.13 8.34
CA THR A 139 3.83 -17.22 8.99
C THR A 139 2.92 -18.24 8.31
N MET A 140 2.82 -18.19 6.98
CA MET A 140 2.01 -19.13 6.19
C MET A 140 2.51 -20.58 6.32
N THR A 141 3.84 -20.78 6.33
CA THR A 141 4.45 -22.12 6.46
C THR A 141 4.19 -22.72 7.84
N LEU A 142 4.33 -21.93 8.91
CA LEU A 142 4.07 -22.38 10.28
C LEU A 142 2.59 -22.71 10.50
N ARG A 143 1.68 -21.87 10.00
CA ARG A 143 0.23 -22.14 10.03
C ARG A 143 -0.10 -23.46 9.34
N MET A 144 0.39 -23.64 8.11
CA MET A 144 0.20 -24.87 7.33
C MET A 144 0.72 -26.10 8.07
N TYR A 145 1.89 -26.00 8.71
CA TYR A 145 2.48 -27.11 9.44
C TYR A 145 1.67 -27.47 10.69
N ALA A 146 1.26 -26.46 11.46
CA ALA A 146 0.45 -26.64 12.66
C ALA A 146 -0.87 -27.34 12.34
N GLU A 147 -1.57 -26.93 11.28
CA GLU A 147 -2.80 -27.60 10.83
C GLU A 147 -2.56 -29.06 10.44
N ARG A 148 -1.50 -29.34 9.66
CA ARG A 148 -1.16 -30.72 9.25
C ARG A 148 -0.79 -31.63 10.42
N LYS A 149 -0.30 -31.06 11.52
CA LYS A 149 0.09 -31.79 12.73
C LYS A 149 -0.93 -31.67 13.87
N ASN A 150 -2.06 -31.01 13.61
CA ASN A 150 -3.11 -30.74 14.59
C ASN A 150 -2.55 -30.11 15.89
N LEU A 151 -1.63 -29.15 15.74
CA LEU A 151 -1.05 -28.40 16.86
C LEU A 151 -1.98 -27.24 17.27
N ASP A 152 -2.09 -27.00 18.56
CA ASP A 152 -2.91 -25.93 19.15
C ASP A 152 -2.17 -24.57 19.08
N LEU A 153 -2.05 -24.05 17.86
CA LEU A 153 -1.40 -22.78 17.54
C LEU A 153 -2.46 -21.73 17.19
N ASP A 154 -2.63 -20.72 18.03
CA ASP A 154 -3.61 -19.64 17.83
C ASP A 154 -3.10 -18.57 16.88
N ARG A 155 -1.87 -18.08 17.10
CA ARG A 155 -1.29 -16.98 16.33
C ARG A 155 0.21 -17.14 16.15
N VAL A 156 0.67 -16.70 14.99
CA VAL A 156 2.09 -16.56 14.66
C VAL A 156 2.35 -15.10 14.35
N ILE A 157 3.31 -14.50 15.06
CA ILE A 157 3.83 -13.17 14.78
C ILE A 157 5.30 -13.34 14.44
N VAL A 158 5.74 -12.67 13.37
CA VAL A 158 7.12 -12.74 12.88
C VAL A 158 7.64 -11.33 12.75
N HIS A 159 8.67 -11.01 13.52
CA HIS A 159 9.43 -9.77 13.36
C HIS A 159 10.67 -10.07 12.51
N VAL A 160 10.88 -9.28 11.46
CA VAL A 160 12.06 -9.42 10.59
C VAL A 160 12.81 -8.10 10.61
N ARG A 161 14.12 -8.17 10.87
CA ARG A 161 15.03 -7.03 10.80
C ARG A 161 16.09 -7.29 9.75
N HIS A 162 16.24 -6.35 8.83
CA HIS A 162 17.35 -6.31 7.88
C HIS A 162 18.51 -5.47 8.43
N GLY A 163 19.74 -5.90 8.14
CA GLY A 163 20.95 -5.14 8.39
C GLY A 163 22.10 -5.60 7.50
N LYS A 164 23.16 -4.80 7.41
CA LYS A 164 24.40 -5.16 6.71
C LYS A 164 25.49 -5.44 7.73
N VAL A 165 26.07 -6.63 7.68
CA VAL A 165 27.17 -7.06 8.56
C VAL A 165 28.40 -7.37 7.73
N HIS A 166 29.60 -7.23 8.30
CA HIS A 166 30.81 -7.70 7.63
C HIS A 166 30.82 -9.24 7.62
N ALA A 167 31.25 -9.85 6.51
CA ALA A 167 31.27 -11.30 6.36
C ALA A 167 32.13 -11.99 7.44
N GLU A 168 33.22 -11.34 7.84
CA GLU A 168 34.14 -11.75 8.90
C GLU A 168 33.46 -11.80 10.29
N ASP A 169 32.46 -10.94 10.51
CA ASP A 169 31.70 -10.86 11.77
C ASP A 169 30.42 -11.72 11.73
N CYS A 170 30.18 -12.44 10.64
CA CYS A 170 28.97 -13.22 10.43
C CYS A 170 29.27 -14.73 10.48
N ALA A 171 29.20 -15.30 11.68
CA ALA A 171 29.40 -16.74 11.90
C ALA A 171 28.46 -17.63 11.07
N GLU A 172 27.31 -17.10 10.65
CA GLU A 172 26.26 -17.82 9.91
C GLU A 172 26.37 -17.68 8.37
N CYS A 173 27.28 -16.84 7.85
CA CYS A 173 27.30 -16.45 6.44
C CYS A 173 27.99 -17.45 5.49
N GLY A 174 28.61 -18.52 6.01
CA GLY A 174 29.34 -19.53 5.24
C GLY A 174 30.72 -19.08 4.74
N GLU A 175 31.61 -20.02 4.45
CA GLU A 175 32.95 -19.74 3.91
C GLU A 175 32.87 -19.21 2.46
N GLY A 176 33.65 -18.17 2.14
CA GLY A 176 33.80 -17.65 0.77
C GLY A 176 32.97 -16.40 0.42
N ARG A 177 32.35 -15.74 1.40
CA ARG A 177 31.73 -14.41 1.18
C ARG A 177 32.71 -13.30 1.57
N GLU A 178 33.02 -12.41 0.64
CA GLU A 178 33.85 -11.22 0.88
C GLU A 178 32.97 -9.96 0.98
N GLY A 179 33.32 -9.04 1.89
CA GLY A 179 32.63 -7.74 2.03
C GLY A 179 31.45 -7.73 3.00
N ARG A 180 30.45 -6.88 2.74
CA ARG A 180 29.25 -6.76 3.58
C ARG A 180 28.14 -7.67 3.08
N VAL A 181 27.59 -8.48 3.98
CA VAL A 181 26.51 -9.43 3.73
C VAL A 181 25.19 -8.86 4.27
N ASP A 182 24.12 -9.03 3.50
CA ASP A 182 22.76 -8.76 3.98
C ASP A 182 22.36 -9.84 4.99
N ARG A 183 22.03 -9.40 6.21
CA ARG A 183 21.57 -10.27 7.30
C ARG A 183 20.12 -9.97 7.61
N PHE A 184 19.28 -11.00 7.54
CA PHE A 184 17.90 -10.95 7.99
C PHE A 184 17.79 -11.72 9.32
N GLN A 185 17.46 -11.00 10.39
CA GLN A 185 17.18 -11.60 11.68
C GLN A 185 15.68 -11.72 11.86
N ARG A 186 15.23 -12.91 12.27
CA ARG A 186 13.81 -13.22 12.45
C ARG A 186 13.54 -13.64 13.89
N GLU A 187 12.50 -13.06 14.49
CA GLU A 187 12.01 -13.39 15.82
C GLU A 187 10.57 -13.90 15.69
N LEU A 188 10.28 -15.06 16.31
CA LEU A 188 8.98 -15.73 16.24
C LEU A 188 8.27 -15.63 17.58
N VAL A 189 7.02 -15.18 17.57
CA VAL A 189 6.12 -15.27 18.73
C VAL A 189 5.00 -16.24 18.38
N LEU A 190 4.93 -17.35 19.13
CA LEU A 190 3.97 -18.43 18.95
C LEU A 190 3.01 -18.46 20.13
N GLU A 191 1.75 -18.07 19.86
CA GLU A 191 0.65 -18.08 20.82
C GLU A 191 -0.19 -19.35 20.62
N GLY A 192 -0.57 -20.00 21.73
CA GLY A 192 -1.33 -21.25 21.74
C GLY A 192 -0.79 -22.25 22.77
N ASN A 193 -1.53 -23.34 22.96
CA ASN A 193 -1.19 -24.42 23.90
C ASN A 193 -0.19 -25.40 23.27
N LEU A 194 1.05 -24.93 23.10
CA LEU A 194 2.14 -25.69 22.50
C LEU A 194 3.10 -26.19 23.57
N ASP A 195 3.41 -27.48 23.54
CA ASP A 195 4.51 -28.03 24.31
C ASP A 195 5.87 -27.61 23.74
N GLU A 196 6.94 -27.84 24.50
CA GLU A 196 8.28 -27.45 24.10
C GLU A 196 8.72 -28.15 22.81
N THR A 197 8.32 -29.41 22.63
CA THR A 197 8.60 -30.20 21.43
C THR A 197 7.99 -29.54 20.19
N ALA A 198 6.74 -29.10 20.26
CA ALA A 198 6.06 -28.41 19.18
C ALA A 198 6.69 -27.05 18.90
N ARG A 199 7.10 -26.30 19.93
CA ARG A 199 7.79 -25.00 19.78
C ARG A 199 9.13 -25.14 19.06
N VAL A 200 9.98 -26.06 19.52
CA VAL A 200 11.26 -26.38 18.86
C VAL A 200 11.01 -26.80 17.42
N ARG A 201 10.02 -27.66 17.19
CA ARG A 201 9.72 -28.14 15.85
C ARG A 201 9.22 -27.04 14.91
N LEU A 202 8.38 -26.13 15.40
CA LEU A 202 7.91 -24.97 14.64
C LEU A 202 9.08 -24.04 14.30
N SER A 203 10.02 -23.83 15.22
CA SER A 203 11.24 -23.05 14.93
C SER A 203 12.05 -23.66 13.77
N GLU A 204 12.26 -24.99 13.77
CA GLU A 204 12.96 -25.67 12.66
C GLU A 204 12.22 -25.58 11.32
N ILE A 205 10.88 -25.53 11.35
CA ILE A 205 10.05 -25.43 10.15
C ILE A 205 10.08 -24.01 9.58
N ALA A 206 10.32 -23.00 10.40
CA ALA A 206 10.41 -21.61 9.96
C ALA A 206 11.51 -21.42 8.90
N ASP A 207 12.62 -22.17 8.99
CA ASP A 207 13.74 -22.14 8.03
C ASP A 207 13.47 -22.88 6.72
N ARG A 208 12.27 -23.46 6.56
CA ARG A 208 11.91 -24.24 5.37
C ARG A 208 10.96 -23.52 4.43
N CYS A 209 10.61 -22.27 4.72
CA CYS A 209 9.68 -21.52 3.87
C CYS A 209 10.34 -21.20 2.50
N PRO A 210 9.57 -21.18 1.40
CA PRO A 210 10.12 -20.92 0.06
C PRO A 210 10.98 -19.66 -0.06
N VAL A 211 10.55 -18.54 0.53
CA VAL A 211 11.29 -17.26 0.46
C VAL A 211 12.62 -17.33 1.22
N HIS A 212 12.67 -18.02 2.35
CA HIS A 212 13.93 -18.29 3.07
C HIS A 212 14.93 -18.99 2.16
N ARG A 213 14.50 -20.05 1.46
CA ARG A 213 15.37 -20.76 0.51
C ARG A 213 15.85 -19.86 -0.62
N THR A 214 14.99 -18.99 -1.15
CA THR A 214 15.36 -18.03 -2.19
C THR A 214 16.41 -17.01 -1.71
N LEU A 215 16.36 -16.60 -0.44
CA LEU A 215 17.34 -15.66 0.15
C LEU A 215 18.68 -16.32 0.47
N GLU A 216 18.68 -17.58 0.90
CA GLU A 216 19.91 -18.32 1.18
C GLU A 216 20.58 -18.90 -0.07
N GLN A 217 19.81 -19.09 -1.14
CA GLN A 217 20.30 -19.51 -2.46
C GLN A 217 20.64 -18.31 -3.34
N SER A 218 21.50 -18.53 -4.33
CA SER A 218 21.78 -17.53 -5.36
C SER A 218 20.62 -17.45 -6.35
N SER A 219 19.91 -16.33 -6.37
CA SER A 219 18.91 -16.01 -7.40
C SER A 219 19.57 -15.41 -8.64
N VAL A 220 19.10 -15.78 -9.83
CA VAL A 220 19.55 -15.17 -11.10
C VAL A 220 18.54 -14.12 -11.54
N VAL A 221 18.99 -12.87 -11.66
CA VAL A 221 18.17 -11.76 -12.18
C VAL A 221 18.53 -11.53 -13.64
N VAL A 222 17.54 -11.62 -14.53
CA VAL A 222 17.70 -11.34 -15.97
C VAL A 222 16.96 -10.05 -16.29
N THR A 223 17.65 -9.11 -16.93
CA THR A 223 17.09 -7.81 -17.33
C THR A 223 16.91 -7.76 -18.84
N THR A 224 15.70 -7.46 -19.29
CA THR A 224 15.39 -7.21 -20.70
C THR A 224 14.80 -5.81 -20.83
N LEU A 225 15.39 -5.00 -21.71
CA LEU A 225 14.83 -3.72 -22.10
C LEU A 225 13.83 -3.94 -23.24
N ARG A 226 12.69 -3.25 -23.19
CA ARG A 226 11.72 -3.19 -24.29
C ARG A 226 11.67 -1.74 -24.77
N ASP A 227 11.62 -1.54 -26.08
CA ASP A 227 11.45 -0.22 -26.66
C ASP A 227 10.01 0.27 -26.45
N ASP A 228 9.84 1.58 -26.33
CA ASP A 228 8.53 2.22 -26.32
C ASP A 228 7.89 2.05 -27.70
N ALA A 229 6.77 1.33 -27.76
CA ALA A 229 5.99 1.12 -28.98
C ALA A 229 5.15 2.34 -29.36
#